data_AF-A0A7X5JAC8-F1
#
_entry.id   AF-A0A7X5JAC8-F1
#
_cell.length_a   1.000
_cell.length_b   1.000
_cell.length_c   1.000
_cell.angle_alpha   90.00
_cell.angle_beta   90.00
_cell.angle_gamma   90.00
#
_symmetry.space_group_name_H-M   'P 1'
#
loop_
_entity.id
_entity.type
_entity.pdbx_description
1 polymer ?
#
loop_
_entity_poly.entity_id
_entity_poly.type
_entity_poly.pdbx_seq_one_letter_code
_entity_poly.pdbx_strand_id
1 'polypeptide(L)'
;MLGVSVMGTVVTVAVADVFNATHLFNPDWPAHARFHIAMQFTALCLVSLVSLWALFGAARAGQAWLAALAPATFWPGLLVAWMVPGTDPYATEALRSTGVPINIIAAVVFLGITGWGVHLARHRE
;
A
#
# COMPACT_ATOMS: atom_id res chain seq x y z
N MET A 1 5.08 15.37 0.44
CA MET A 1 4.67 14.31 -0.52
C MET A 1 5.01 12.92 0.00
N LEU A 2 6.28 12.59 0.29
CA LEU A 2 6.62 11.25 0.81
C LEU A 2 5.94 10.90 2.14
N GLY A 3 5.91 11.81 3.12
CA GLY A 3 5.16 11.58 4.37
C GLY A 3 3.66 11.35 4.16
N VAL A 4 3.04 12.08 3.21
CA VAL A 4 1.64 11.87 2.82
C VAL A 4 1.47 10.48 2.20
N SER A 5 2.41 10.05 1.35
CA SER A 5 2.35 8.72 0.74
C SER A 5 2.49 7.60 1.76
N VAL A 6 3.46 7.68 2.69
CA VAL A 6 3.66 6.69 3.74
C VAL A 6 2.42 6.59 4.64
N MET A 7 1.98 7.72 5.19
CA MET A 7 0.82 7.73 6.09
C MET A 7 -0.46 7.33 5.36
N GLY A 8 -0.68 7.85 4.15
CA GLY A 8 -1.84 7.51 3.35
C GLY A 8 -1.86 6.04 2.94
N THR A 9 -0.71 5.43 2.67
CA THR A 9 -0.61 3.97 2.41
C THR A 9 -1.04 3.18 3.64
N VAL A 10 -0.43 3.43 4.80
CA VAL A 10 -0.76 2.70 6.04
C VAL A 10 -2.23 2.86 6.40
N VAL A 11 -2.75 4.08 6.36
CA VAL A 11 -4.15 4.36 6.72
C VAL A 11 -5.11 3.72 5.73
N THR A 12 -4.87 3.84 4.43
CA THR A 12 -5.74 3.25 3.41
C THR A 12 -5.79 1.73 3.57
N VAL A 13 -4.64 1.08 3.74
CA VAL A 13 -4.57 -0.37 3.93
C VAL A 13 -5.16 -0.79 5.27
N ALA A 14 -4.93 -0.05 6.35
CA ALA A 14 -5.55 -0.35 7.64
C ALA A 14 -7.08 -0.28 7.57
N VAL A 15 -7.62 0.74 6.92
CA VAL A 15 -9.07 0.89 6.73
C VAL A 15 -9.62 -0.21 5.83
N ALA A 16 -8.95 -0.52 4.73
CA ALA A 16 -9.40 -1.54 3.78
C ALA A 16 -9.31 -2.95 4.38
N ASP A 17 -8.18 -3.31 5.00
CA ASP A 17 -7.90 -4.68 5.41
C ASP A 17 -8.33 -4.97 6.85
N VAL A 18 -8.05 -4.07 7.80
CA VAL A 18 -8.22 -4.36 9.24
C VAL A 18 -9.54 -3.80 9.79
N PHE A 19 -9.92 -2.60 9.40
CA PHE A 19 -11.11 -1.92 9.92
C PHE A 19 -12.32 -2.03 8.99
N ASN A 20 -12.32 -3.02 8.10
CA ASN A 20 -13.43 -3.31 7.21
C ASN A 20 -13.72 -4.82 7.17
N ALA A 21 -14.99 -5.17 7.31
CA ALA A 21 -15.46 -6.55 7.31
C ALA A 21 -15.27 -7.27 5.97
N THR A 22 -15.03 -6.55 4.87
CA THR A 22 -14.95 -7.12 3.52
C THR A 22 -13.57 -7.69 3.15
N HIS A 23 -12.56 -7.54 4.00
CA HIS A 23 -11.20 -8.05 3.74
C HIS A 23 -10.73 -9.06 4.80
N LEU A 24 -9.91 -8.65 5.78
CA LEU A 24 -9.28 -9.57 6.73
C LEU A 24 -10.28 -10.46 7.46
N PHE A 25 -11.49 -9.95 7.69
CA PHE A 25 -12.56 -10.65 8.39
C PHE A 25 -13.69 -11.14 7.47
N ASN A 26 -13.47 -11.16 6.15
CA ASN A 26 -14.45 -11.61 5.19
C ASN A 26 -14.66 -13.14 5.33
N PRO A 27 -15.87 -13.61 5.68
CA PRO A 27 -16.15 -15.03 5.81
C PRO A 27 -16.07 -15.78 4.47
N ASP A 28 -16.29 -15.11 3.34
CA ASP A 28 -16.31 -15.70 2.00
C ASP A 28 -14.90 -16.04 1.49
N TRP A 29 -13.85 -15.46 2.10
CA TRP A 29 -12.47 -15.73 1.72
C TRP A 29 -11.94 -16.97 2.44
N PRO A 30 -11.11 -17.80 1.76
CA PRO A 30 -10.43 -18.91 2.42
C PRO A 30 -9.58 -18.43 3.60
N ALA A 31 -9.52 -19.25 4.66
CA ALA A 31 -8.76 -18.92 5.88
C ALA A 31 -7.29 -18.56 5.60
N HIS A 32 -6.67 -19.22 4.62
CA HIS A 32 -5.28 -18.94 4.23
C HIS A 32 -5.10 -17.57 3.56
N ALA A 33 -6.09 -17.08 2.82
CA ALA A 33 -6.03 -15.74 2.23
C ALA A 33 -6.03 -14.67 3.33
N ARG A 34 -6.91 -14.81 4.34
CA ARG A 34 -6.94 -13.94 5.52
C ARG A 34 -5.63 -13.95 6.30
N PHE A 35 -4.98 -15.11 6.43
CA PHE A 35 -3.66 -15.22 7.05
C PHE A 35 -2.61 -14.37 6.30
N HIS A 36 -2.58 -14.44 4.97
CA HIS A 36 -1.65 -13.64 4.17
C HIS A 36 -1.93 -12.14 4.25
N ILE A 37 -3.19 -11.70 4.34
CA ILE A 37 -3.53 -10.28 4.57
C ILE A 37 -2.98 -9.80 5.92
N ALA A 38 -3.19 -10.56 6.99
CA ALA A 38 -2.68 -10.19 8.31
C ALA A 38 -1.15 -10.07 8.30
N MET A 39 -0.48 -11.03 7.64
CA MET A 39 0.97 -11.03 7.45
C MET A 39 1.42 -9.81 6.61
N GLN A 40 0.75 -9.52 5.50
CA GLN A 40 1.04 -8.39 4.62
C GLN A 40 0.88 -7.05 5.33
N PHE A 41 -0.20 -6.87 6.09
CA PHE A 41 -0.42 -5.65 6.87
C PHE A 41 0.65 -5.47 7.96
N THR A 42 1.03 -6.56 8.63
CA THR A 42 2.11 -6.54 9.63
C THR A 42 3.44 -6.14 8.99
N ALA A 43 3.78 -6.73 7.84
CA ALA A 43 4.97 -6.38 7.08
C ALA A 43 4.95 -4.90 6.64
N LEU A 44 3.80 -4.41 6.16
CA LEU A 44 3.63 -3.00 5.80
C LEU A 44 3.88 -2.08 6.99
N CYS A 45 3.35 -2.39 8.17
CA CYS A 45 3.60 -1.60 9.39
C CYS A 45 5.10 -1.54 9.72
N LEU A 46 5.81 -2.67 9.67
CA LEU A 46 7.25 -2.72 9.93
C LEU A 46 8.06 -1.90 8.91
N VAL A 47 7.77 -2.03 7.62
CA VAL A 47 8.43 -1.24 6.55
C VAL A 47 8.09 0.26 6.67
N SER A 48 6.88 0.58 7.14
CA SER A 48 6.46 1.96 7.37
C SER A 48 7.21 2.61 8.52
N LEU A 49 7.56 1.87 9.57
CA LEU A 49 8.44 2.39 10.62
C LEU A 49 9.82 2.79 10.08
N VAL A 50 10.39 1.99 9.16
CA VAL A 50 11.64 2.35 8.47
C VAL A 50 11.45 3.60 7.61
N SER A 51 10.33 3.68 6.88
CA SER A 51 10.01 4.84 6.04
C SER A 51 9.83 6.13 6.85
N LEU A 52 9.18 6.05 8.02
CA LEU A 52 9.00 7.16 8.95
C LEU A 52 10.32 7.57 9.62
N TRP A 53 11.15 6.60 10.02
CA TRP A 53 12.49 6.89 10.52
C TRP A 53 13.34 7.64 9.48
N ALA A 54 13.24 7.25 8.21
CA ALA A 54 13.94 7.95 7.13
C ALA A 54 13.39 9.38 6.87
N LEU A 55 12.10 9.62 7.13
CA LEU A 55 11.46 10.93 6.96
C LEU A 55 11.73 11.90 8.10
N PHE A 56 11.72 11.41 9.34
CA PHE A 56 11.76 12.23 10.55
C PHE A 56 13.08 12.11 11.34
N GLY A 57 13.91 11.13 11.02
CA GLY A 57 15.19 10.89 11.67
C GLY A 57 16.39 11.52 10.96
N ALA A 58 17.58 11.23 11.48
CA ALA A 58 18.87 11.71 10.96
C ALA A 58 19.36 10.94 9.72
N ALA A 59 18.44 10.42 8.88
CA ALA A 59 18.83 9.76 7.65
C ALA A 59 19.68 10.72 6.80
N ARG A 60 20.82 10.22 6.31
CA ARG A 60 21.74 11.04 5.50
C ARG A 60 21.03 11.44 4.21
N ALA A 61 21.45 12.54 3.59
CA ALA A 61 20.86 13.07 2.35
C ALA A 61 20.63 11.98 1.27
N GLY A 62 21.59 11.07 1.07
CA GLY A 62 21.48 9.93 0.13
C GLY A 62 20.51 8.79 0.54
N GLN A 63 19.86 8.86 1.68
CA GLN A 63 18.93 7.86 2.21
C GLN A 63 17.46 8.26 2.10
N ALA A 64 17.16 9.43 1.50
CA ALA A 64 15.79 9.92 1.34
C ALA A 64 14.86 8.96 0.56
N TRP A 65 15.42 8.05 -0.25
CA TRP A 65 14.65 7.00 -0.93
C TRP A 65 14.05 5.96 0.04
N LEU A 66 14.62 5.77 1.23
CA LEU A 66 14.09 4.86 2.25
C LEU A 66 12.69 5.28 2.71
N ALA A 67 12.38 6.58 2.64
CA ALA A 67 11.05 7.11 2.91
C ALA A 67 9.98 6.63 1.91
N ALA A 68 10.39 6.14 0.75
CA ALA A 68 9.48 5.62 -0.27
C ALA A 68 9.21 4.12 -0.12
N LEU A 69 9.87 3.42 0.82
CA LEU A 69 9.81 1.95 0.90
C LEU A 69 8.39 1.44 1.10
N ALA A 70 7.64 1.94 2.09
CA ALA A 70 6.30 1.45 2.38
C ALA A 70 5.35 1.47 1.16
N PRO A 71 5.13 2.62 0.49
CA PRO A 71 4.31 2.63 -0.72
C PRO A 71 4.94 1.82 -1.87
N ALA A 72 6.26 1.84 -2.03
CA ALA A 72 6.94 1.13 -3.12
C ALA A 72 6.92 -0.40 -2.97
N THR A 73 6.79 -0.93 -1.75
CA THR A 73 6.71 -2.38 -1.52
C THR A 73 5.28 -2.90 -1.52
N PHE A 74 4.28 -2.05 -1.26
CA PHE A 74 2.87 -2.47 -1.19
C PHE A 74 2.16 -2.34 -2.53
N TRP A 75 2.12 -1.14 -3.11
CA TRP A 75 1.24 -0.83 -4.24
C TRP A 75 1.57 -1.59 -5.54
N PRO A 76 2.86 -1.84 -5.90
CA PRO A 76 3.16 -2.67 -7.06
C PRO A 76 2.61 -4.09 -6.93
N GLY A 77 2.47 -4.61 -5.71
CA GLY A 77 1.90 -5.92 -5.43
C GLY A 77 0.46 -6.05 -5.95
N LEU A 78 -0.36 -5.00 -5.85
CA LEU A 78 -1.74 -5.01 -6.38
C LEU A 78 -1.77 -5.01 -7.91
N LEU A 79 -0.85 -4.29 -8.56
CA LEU A 79 -0.73 -4.27 -10.02
C LEU A 79 -0.26 -5.62 -10.56
N VAL A 80 0.72 -6.23 -9.88
CA VAL A 80 1.21 -7.57 -10.23
C VAL A 80 0.11 -8.61 -9.99
N ALA A 81 -0.56 -8.57 -8.84
CA ALA A 81 -1.66 -9.47 -8.53
C ALA A 81 -2.72 -9.45 -9.62
N TRP A 82 -3.13 -8.26 -10.09
CA TRP A 82 -4.14 -8.13 -11.15
C TRP A 82 -3.79 -8.87 -12.45
N MET A 83 -2.51 -9.11 -12.73
CA MET A 83 -2.05 -9.87 -13.90
C MET A 83 -1.98 -11.39 -13.65
N VAL A 84 -2.16 -11.85 -12.41
CA VAL A 84 -2.10 -13.26 -12.05
C VAL A 84 -3.47 -13.91 -12.28
N PRO A 85 -3.56 -14.97 -13.11
CA PRO A 85 -4.82 -15.68 -13.35
C PRO A 85 -5.45 -16.18 -12.05
N GLY A 86 -6.77 -16.00 -11.92
CA GLY A 86 -7.54 -16.44 -10.75
C GLY A 86 -7.52 -15.47 -9.58
N THR A 87 -6.89 -14.30 -9.70
CA THR A 87 -7.04 -13.21 -8.74
C THR A 87 -8.11 -12.21 -9.19
N ASP A 88 -8.61 -11.41 -8.25
CA ASP A 88 -9.60 -10.38 -8.52
C ASP A 88 -9.24 -9.07 -7.78
N PRO A 89 -9.20 -7.91 -8.46
CA PRO A 89 -9.04 -6.63 -7.77
C PRO A 89 -10.24 -6.23 -6.90
N TYR A 90 -11.40 -6.90 -7.02
CA TYR A 90 -12.58 -6.64 -6.19
C TYR A 90 -12.62 -7.53 -4.96
N ALA A 91 -12.80 -6.93 -3.78
CA ALA A 91 -12.86 -7.68 -2.53
C ALA A 91 -14.21 -8.41 -2.30
N THR A 92 -15.26 -7.94 -2.97
CA THR A 92 -16.63 -8.48 -2.88
C THR A 92 -17.34 -8.36 -4.22
N GLU A 93 -18.41 -9.14 -4.40
CA GLU A 93 -19.28 -9.03 -5.57
C GLU A 93 -19.98 -7.66 -5.65
N ALA A 94 -20.32 -7.06 -4.51
CA ALA A 94 -20.89 -5.71 -4.47
C ALA A 94 -19.91 -4.68 -5.08
N LEU A 95 -18.63 -4.72 -4.72
CA LEU A 95 -17.62 -3.86 -5.34
C LEU A 95 -17.42 -4.20 -6.81
N ARG A 96 -17.44 -5.48 -7.18
CA ARG A 96 -17.36 -5.92 -8.57
C ARG A 96 -18.50 -5.33 -9.42
N SER A 97 -19.71 -5.30 -8.88
CA SER A 97 -20.89 -4.77 -9.58
C SER A 97 -20.79 -3.27 -9.90
N THR A 98 -19.96 -2.52 -9.18
CA THR A 98 -19.68 -1.11 -9.49
C THR A 98 -18.80 -0.95 -10.73
N GLY A 99 -18.02 -1.97 -11.10
CA GLY A 99 -17.06 -1.93 -12.20
C GLY A 99 -15.85 -1.01 -11.96
N VAL A 100 -15.69 -0.45 -10.76
CA VAL A 100 -14.61 0.48 -10.42
C VAL A 100 -13.50 -0.26 -9.64
N PRO A 101 -12.32 -0.50 -10.25
CA PRO A 101 -11.25 -1.27 -9.62
C PRO A 101 -10.47 -0.41 -8.62
N ILE A 102 -11.09 -0.11 -7.47
CA ILE A 102 -10.56 0.86 -6.49
C ILE A 102 -9.15 0.52 -5.99
N ASN A 103 -8.84 -0.77 -5.85
CA ASN A 103 -7.51 -1.25 -5.46
C ASN A 103 -6.42 -0.84 -6.47
N ILE A 104 -6.74 -0.90 -7.77
CA ILE A 104 -5.82 -0.51 -8.85
C ILE A 104 -5.68 1.01 -8.93
N ILE A 105 -6.80 1.73 -8.79
CA ILE A 105 -6.79 3.20 -8.76
C ILE A 105 -5.93 3.71 -7.60
N ALA A 106 -6.12 3.15 -6.40
CA ALA A 106 -5.32 3.49 -5.23
C ALA A 106 -3.83 3.21 -5.48
N ALA A 107 -3.49 2.04 -6.05
CA ALA A 107 -2.11 1.70 -6.39
C ALA A 107 -1.46 2.74 -7.31
N VAL A 108 -2.12 3.11 -8.42
CA VAL A 108 -1.59 4.10 -9.36
C VAL A 108 -1.43 5.46 -8.70
N VAL A 109 -2.43 5.92 -7.93
CA VAL A 109 -2.40 7.22 -7.25
C VAL A 109 -1.24 7.30 -6.25
N PHE A 110 -1.11 6.31 -5.36
CA PHE A 110 -0.04 6.33 -4.36
C PHE A 110 1.35 6.15 -4.96
N LEU A 111 1.49 5.35 -6.03
CA LEU A 111 2.75 5.27 -6.78
C LEU A 111 3.11 6.61 -7.44
N GLY A 112 2.12 7.32 -8.00
CA GLY A 112 2.31 8.66 -8.54
C GLY A 112 2.78 9.66 -7.49
N ILE A 113 2.09 9.72 -6.33
CA ILE A 113 2.47 10.59 -5.20
C ILE A 113 3.88 10.24 -4.70
N THR A 114 4.22 8.95 -4.62
CA THR A 114 5.54 8.47 -4.19
C THR A 114 6.62 8.89 -5.17
N GLY A 115 6.43 8.62 -6.47
CA GLY A 115 7.38 8.98 -7.51
C GLY A 115 7.63 10.49 -7.56
N TRP A 116 6.55 11.29 -7.44
CA TRP A 116 6.67 12.74 -7.34
C TRP A 116 7.40 13.18 -6.07
N GLY A 117 7.12 12.53 -4.93
CA GLY A 117 7.82 12.79 -3.68
C GLY A 117 9.31 12.50 -3.75
N VAL A 118 9.72 11.40 -4.38
CA VAL A 118 11.14 11.07 -4.61
C VAL A 118 11.78 12.08 -5.56
N HIS A 119 11.09 12.44 -6.65
CA HIS A 119 11.58 13.44 -7.60
C HIS A 119 11.87 14.77 -6.89
N LEU A 120 10.91 15.29 -6.12
CA LEU A 120 11.09 16.53 -5.35
C LEU A 120 12.24 16.45 -4.33
N ALA A 121 12.40 15.31 -3.66
CA ALA A 121 13.48 15.13 -2.69
C ALA A 121 14.87 15.21 -3.35
N ARG A 122 15.02 14.70 -4.58
CA ARG A 122 16.28 14.72 -5.33
C ARG A 122 16.67 16.07 -5.92
N HIS A 123 15.71 17.00 -6.07
CA HIS A 123 15.93 18.30 -6.72
C HIS A 123 15.89 19.47 -5.71
N ARG A 124 15.93 19.14 -4.41
CA ARG A 124 16.03 20.11 -3.31
C ARG A 124 17.45 20.21 -2.73
N GLU A 125 18.39 19.43 -3.27
CA GLU A 125 19.84 19.56 -3.08
C GLU A 125 20.43 20.46 -4.17
#